data_AF-A0A0H1B321-F1
#
_entry.id   AF-A0A0H1B321-F1
#
_cell.length_a   1.000
_cell.length_b   1.000
_cell.length_c   1.000
_cell.angle_alpha   90.00
_cell.angle_beta   90.00
_cell.angle_gamma   90.00
#
_symmetry.space_group_name_H-M   'P 1'
#
loop_
_entity.id
_entity.type
_entity.pdbx_description
1 polymer ?
#
loop_
_entity_poly.entity_id
_entity_poly.type
_entity_poly.pdbx_seq_one_letter_code
_entity_poly.pdbx_strand_id
1 'polypeptide(L)'
;MGLPDTSMSQGHNDEVRQMIEALPPGSSQYDAEGLEAEDLEELLQRDSLSTHTVDHFDSDGKRLLDSYVVFKNVAPDTMRDFSNQKHLGRIKDQSLTNHLLIINMPSGDHESAIRYFDKVLQRKLDEMRTDFSLEVKACGASDVRGTTRIKTPDTSYRPRLRPATRSAEWPSLVLEVGYSESASKLRKDASWWLTESQGGVRVVITLKLFRNHRVHFGMWQFRDGAARPRPVMTQEATVTKRTSVYSASAPMVIRFQDLLLRPPAGNGECDIVLDRDDLEKLVKLALED
;
A
#
# COMPACT_ATOMS: atom_id res chain seq x y z
N MET A 1 -11.90 43.38 13.12
CA MET A 1 -10.64 42.75 12.68
C MET A 1 -10.61 41.35 13.24
N GLY A 2 -11.02 40.37 12.45
CA GLY A 2 -10.82 38.96 12.79
C GLY A 2 -9.35 38.64 12.58
N LEU A 3 -8.70 38.08 13.61
CA LEU A 3 -7.39 37.46 13.45
C LEU A 3 -7.53 36.32 12.43
N PRO A 4 -6.60 36.17 11.46
CA PRO A 4 -6.64 35.03 10.57
C PRO A 4 -6.39 33.76 11.38
N ASP A 5 -7.08 32.69 10.99
CA ASP A 5 -7.03 31.36 11.60
C ASP A 5 -5.68 30.68 11.32
N THR A 6 -4.64 31.18 11.98
CA THR A 6 -3.24 30.73 11.82
C THR A 6 -3.03 29.31 12.34
N SER A 7 -3.93 28.77 13.17
CA SER A 7 -3.79 27.41 13.72
C SER A 7 -4.21 26.34 12.70
N MET A 8 -5.30 26.59 11.95
CA MET A 8 -5.75 25.68 10.91
C MET A 8 -4.80 25.66 9.70
N SER A 9 -4.23 26.81 9.32
CA SER A 9 -3.26 26.85 8.22
C SER A 9 -1.89 26.24 8.59
N GLN A 10 -1.48 26.32 9.85
CA GLN A 10 -0.28 25.64 10.34
C GLN A 10 -0.46 24.12 10.35
N GLY A 11 -1.58 23.61 10.88
CA GLY A 11 -1.85 22.16 10.90
C GLY A 11 -1.93 21.54 9.50
N HIS A 12 -2.52 22.25 8.54
CA HIS A 12 -2.58 21.86 7.14
C HIS A 12 -1.19 21.77 6.49
N ASN A 13 -0.37 22.81 6.68
CA ASN A 13 0.99 22.85 6.14
C ASN A 13 1.87 21.74 6.74
N ASP A 14 1.70 21.42 8.02
CA ASP A 14 2.42 20.35 8.69
C ASP A 14 2.03 18.95 8.16
N GLU A 15 0.75 18.72 7.84
CA GLU A 15 0.30 17.44 7.26
C GLU A 15 0.85 17.24 5.84
N VAL A 16 0.74 18.24 4.97
CA VAL A 16 1.31 18.20 3.61
C VAL A 16 2.80 17.94 3.66
N ARG A 17 3.51 18.68 4.51
CA ARG A 17 4.94 18.51 4.72
C ARG A 17 5.27 17.10 5.16
N GLN A 18 4.54 16.53 6.13
CA GLN A 18 4.75 15.17 6.60
C GLN A 18 4.45 14.09 5.55
N MET A 19 3.50 14.33 4.65
CA MET A 19 3.19 13.43 3.53
C MET A 19 4.33 13.44 2.51
N ILE A 20 4.82 14.62 2.13
CA ILE A 20 5.91 14.79 1.17
C ILE A 20 7.25 14.30 1.74
N GLU A 21 7.60 14.66 2.98
CA GLU A 21 8.84 14.22 3.65
C GLU A 21 8.90 12.70 3.86
N ALA A 22 7.76 12.02 3.81
CA ALA A 22 7.72 10.57 3.91
C ALA A 22 8.01 9.87 2.58
N LEU A 23 7.92 10.57 1.44
CA LEU A 23 8.19 9.99 0.13
C LEU A 23 9.69 9.70 -0.09
N PRO A 24 10.03 8.79 -1.01
CA PRO A 24 11.42 8.49 -1.34
C PRO A 24 12.19 9.73 -1.81
N PRO A 25 13.50 9.81 -1.51
CA PRO A 25 14.39 10.76 -2.18
C PRO A 25 14.27 10.63 -3.71
N GLY A 26 14.23 11.74 -4.42
CA GLY A 26 14.07 11.77 -5.89
C GLY A 26 12.62 11.76 -6.38
N SER A 27 11.64 11.91 -5.47
CA SER A 27 10.25 12.14 -5.86
C SER A 27 10.08 13.55 -6.44
N SER A 28 9.54 13.64 -7.65
CA SER A 28 9.30 14.92 -8.33
C SER A 28 8.12 15.65 -7.70
N GLN A 29 8.19 16.97 -7.67
CA GLN A 29 7.14 17.82 -7.11
C GLN A 29 6.83 18.95 -8.08
N TYR A 30 5.56 19.12 -8.39
CA TYR A 30 5.05 20.16 -9.26
C TYR A 30 4.02 20.99 -8.50
N ASP A 31 4.05 22.30 -8.71
CA ASP A 31 2.94 23.18 -8.33
C ASP A 31 1.93 23.16 -9.48
N ALA A 32 0.70 22.74 -9.19
CA ALA A 32 -0.36 22.53 -10.17
C ALA A 32 -1.48 23.58 -10.05
N GLU A 33 -1.18 24.73 -9.44
CA GLU A 33 -2.12 25.84 -9.39
C GLU A 33 -2.51 26.28 -10.81
N GLY A 34 -3.81 26.22 -11.10
CA GLY A 34 -4.38 26.61 -12.40
C GLY A 34 -4.14 25.62 -13.54
N LEU A 35 -3.64 24.41 -13.25
CA LEU A 35 -3.48 23.35 -14.25
C LEU A 35 -4.75 22.50 -14.38
N GLU A 36 -5.01 22.04 -15.60
CA GLU A 36 -6.07 21.09 -15.92
C GLU A 36 -5.56 19.65 -15.94
N ALA A 37 -6.47 18.68 -16.08
CA ALA A 37 -6.13 17.26 -15.95
C ALA A 37 -5.15 16.79 -17.04
N GLU A 38 -5.26 17.36 -18.24
CA GLU A 38 -4.36 17.11 -19.36
C GLU A 38 -2.93 17.62 -19.09
N ASP A 39 -2.80 18.78 -18.44
CA ASP A 39 -1.49 19.34 -18.09
C ASP A 39 -0.75 18.44 -17.09
N LEU A 40 -1.48 17.87 -16.12
CA LEU A 40 -0.89 16.92 -15.15
C LEU A 40 -0.36 15.66 -15.86
N GLU A 41 -1.12 15.15 -16.84
CA GLU A 41 -0.71 14.00 -17.63
C GLU A 41 0.52 14.30 -18.50
N GLU A 42 0.61 15.49 -19.11
CA GLU A 42 1.81 15.92 -19.84
C GLU A 42 3.03 15.99 -18.91
N LEU A 43 2.87 16.52 -17.70
CA LEU A 43 3.95 16.56 -16.70
C LEU A 43 4.39 15.15 -16.28
N LEU A 44 3.45 14.22 -16.08
CA LEU A 44 3.78 12.82 -15.78
C LEU A 44 4.55 12.14 -16.91
N GLN A 45 4.17 12.38 -18.17
CA GLN A 45 4.86 11.83 -19.32
C GLN A 45 6.30 12.38 -19.43
N ARG A 46 6.47 13.69 -19.21
CA ARG A 46 7.80 14.33 -19.20
C ARG A 46 8.66 13.82 -18.04
N ASP A 47 8.08 13.64 -16.87
CA ASP A 47 8.77 13.09 -15.69
C ASP A 47 9.23 11.64 -15.93
N SER A 48 8.33 10.83 -16.50
CA SER A 48 8.63 9.46 -16.90
C SER A 48 9.79 9.40 -17.89
N LEU A 49 9.80 10.26 -18.92
CA LEU A 49 10.89 10.33 -19.90
C LEU A 49 12.20 10.87 -19.32
N SER A 50 12.14 11.87 -18.44
CA SER A 50 13.35 12.46 -17.84
C SER A 50 14.04 11.52 -16.85
N THR A 51 13.26 10.70 -16.11
CA THR A 51 13.80 9.61 -15.28
C THR A 51 14.48 8.49 -16.09
N HIS A 52 14.47 8.52 -17.43
CA HIS A 52 15.24 7.59 -18.27
C HIS A 52 16.76 7.85 -18.27
N THR A 53 17.25 8.97 -17.70
CA THR A 53 18.65 9.37 -17.96
C THR A 53 19.69 9.06 -16.89
N VAL A 54 19.37 8.79 -15.61
CA VAL A 54 20.40 8.37 -14.64
C VAL A 54 19.79 7.55 -13.49
N ASP A 55 20.34 6.37 -13.18
CA ASP A 55 20.19 5.57 -11.94
C ASP A 55 18.96 4.70 -11.63
N HIS A 56 17.91 4.67 -12.47
CA HIS A 56 16.67 3.93 -12.14
C HIS A 56 16.31 2.76 -13.05
N PHE A 57 17.12 2.44 -14.06
CA PHE A 57 16.87 1.35 -14.99
C PHE A 57 18.06 0.37 -15.02
N ASP A 58 17.79 -0.92 -15.23
CA ASP A 58 18.84 -1.91 -15.47
C ASP A 58 19.32 -1.90 -16.92
N SER A 59 20.26 -2.79 -17.26
CA SER A 59 20.80 -2.94 -18.61
C SER A 59 19.76 -3.29 -19.67
N ASP A 60 18.60 -3.82 -19.25
CA ASP A 60 17.50 -4.24 -20.11
C ASP A 60 16.39 -3.18 -20.19
N GLY A 61 16.58 -2.02 -19.57
CA GLY A 61 15.61 -0.93 -19.56
C GLY A 61 14.41 -1.18 -18.66
N LYS A 62 14.49 -2.08 -17.69
CA LYS A 62 13.46 -2.24 -16.65
C LYS A 62 13.66 -1.27 -15.52
N ARG A 63 12.56 -0.69 -15.04
CA ARG A 63 12.59 0.23 -13.90
C ARG A 63 12.87 -0.53 -12.62
N LEU A 64 14.01 -0.23 -12.01
CA LEU A 64 14.53 -0.90 -10.82
C LEU A 64 13.84 -0.47 -9.53
N LEU A 65 13.18 0.69 -9.50
CA LEU A 65 12.58 1.25 -8.28
C LEU A 65 11.27 1.97 -8.59
N ASP A 66 10.39 2.05 -7.60
CA ASP A 66 9.18 2.88 -7.69
C ASP A 66 9.58 4.36 -7.73
N SER A 67 8.91 5.17 -8.55
CA SER A 67 9.02 6.64 -8.46
C SER A 67 7.70 7.25 -8.03
N TYR A 68 7.78 8.48 -7.52
CA TYR A 68 6.61 9.22 -7.11
C TYR A 68 6.64 10.62 -7.72
N VAL A 69 5.47 11.08 -8.10
CA VAL A 69 5.24 12.46 -8.55
C VAL A 69 4.16 13.07 -7.64
N VAL A 70 4.43 14.26 -7.14
CA VAL A 70 3.53 15.00 -6.26
C VAL A 70 3.06 16.24 -6.98
N PHE A 71 1.75 16.39 -7.12
CA PHE A 71 1.13 17.64 -7.54
C PHE A 71 0.53 18.34 -6.32
N LYS A 72 0.97 19.58 -6.07
CA LYS A 72 0.47 20.46 -5.00
C LYS A 72 -0.53 21.46 -5.59
N ASN A 73 -1.40 21.99 -4.74
CA ASN A 73 -2.37 23.04 -5.12
C ASN A 73 -3.29 22.64 -6.28
N VAL A 74 -3.63 21.35 -6.38
CA VAL A 74 -4.50 20.83 -7.43
C VAL A 74 -5.95 21.22 -7.13
N ALA A 75 -6.62 21.86 -8.09
CA ALA A 75 -8.02 22.22 -7.93
C ALA A 75 -8.89 20.96 -7.76
N PRO A 76 -9.97 20.99 -6.93
CA PRO A 76 -10.83 19.82 -6.71
C PRO A 76 -11.45 19.25 -7.99
N ASP A 77 -11.80 20.12 -8.93
CA ASP A 77 -12.34 19.72 -10.23
C ASP A 77 -11.27 18.99 -11.06
N THR A 78 -10.05 19.54 -11.15
CA THR A 78 -8.90 18.90 -11.78
C THR A 78 -8.60 17.53 -11.17
N MET A 79 -8.60 17.37 -9.84
CA MET A 79 -8.37 16.07 -9.18
C MET A 79 -9.42 15.03 -9.57
N ARG A 80 -10.70 15.43 -9.58
CA ARG A 80 -11.79 14.55 -9.99
C ARG A 80 -11.66 14.17 -11.46
N ASP A 81 -11.37 15.13 -12.32
CA ASP A 81 -11.34 14.88 -13.76
C ASP A 81 -10.12 14.02 -14.13
N PHE A 82 -8.96 14.29 -13.51
CA PHE A 82 -7.75 13.47 -13.61
C PHE A 82 -7.97 12.04 -13.11
N SER A 83 -8.66 11.84 -11.98
CA SER A 83 -8.94 10.48 -11.47
C SER A 83 -9.95 9.68 -12.29
N ASN A 84 -10.79 10.36 -13.10
CA ASN A 84 -11.77 9.71 -13.97
C ASN A 84 -11.25 9.38 -15.37
N GLN A 85 -10.07 9.89 -15.74
CA GLN A 85 -9.44 9.58 -17.01
C GLN A 85 -8.32 8.54 -16.83
N LYS A 86 -7.92 7.93 -17.95
CA LYS A 86 -6.73 7.10 -17.96
C LYS A 86 -5.51 8.01 -17.91
N HIS A 87 -4.67 7.81 -16.91
CA HIS A 87 -3.44 8.56 -16.72
C HIS A 87 -2.25 7.62 -16.50
N LEU A 88 -1.05 8.16 -16.60
CA LEU A 88 0.17 7.43 -16.28
C LEU A 88 0.26 7.19 -14.76
N GLY A 89 0.76 6.01 -14.37
CA GLY A 89 0.93 5.65 -12.96
C GLY A 89 -0.36 5.32 -12.21
N ARG A 90 -0.24 5.27 -10.89
CA ARG A 90 -1.34 5.03 -9.95
C ARG A 90 -1.45 6.18 -8.99
N ILE A 91 -2.65 6.71 -8.85
CA ILE A 91 -2.95 7.59 -7.73
C ILE A 91 -2.80 6.76 -6.45
N LYS A 92 -2.00 7.24 -5.50
CA LYS A 92 -1.81 6.62 -4.18
C LYS A 92 -2.53 7.36 -3.09
N ASP A 93 -2.56 8.68 -3.17
CA ASP A 93 -3.17 9.53 -2.16
C ASP A 93 -3.74 10.78 -2.84
N GLN A 94 -5.03 11.04 -2.61
CA GLN A 94 -5.73 12.26 -2.98
C GLN A 94 -6.13 12.97 -1.69
N SER A 95 -5.31 13.91 -1.23
CA SER A 95 -5.65 14.72 -0.06
C SER A 95 -6.56 15.85 -0.50
N LEU A 96 -7.87 15.68 -0.24
CA LEU A 96 -8.90 16.60 -0.70
C LEU A 96 -8.85 17.93 0.05
N THR A 97 -8.55 17.87 1.35
CA THR A 97 -8.39 19.07 2.18
C THR A 97 -7.12 19.83 1.86
N ASN A 98 -6.10 19.12 1.36
CA ASN A 98 -4.77 19.68 1.13
C ASN A 98 -4.42 19.90 -0.35
N HIS A 99 -5.39 19.70 -1.25
CA HIS A 99 -5.24 19.91 -2.69
C HIS A 99 -3.97 19.22 -3.23
N LEU A 100 -3.71 17.99 -2.77
CA LEU A 100 -2.48 17.24 -3.02
C LEU A 100 -2.80 15.91 -3.71
N LEU A 101 -2.13 15.64 -4.82
CA LEU A 101 -2.17 14.36 -5.53
C LEU A 101 -0.79 13.71 -5.46
N ILE A 102 -0.73 12.48 -4.95
CA ILE A 102 0.49 11.66 -4.96
C ILE A 102 0.30 10.53 -5.96
N ILE A 103 1.11 10.53 -7.01
CA ILE A 103 1.18 9.50 -8.04
C ILE A 103 2.38 8.60 -7.76
N ASN A 104 2.16 7.30 -7.86
CA ASN A 104 3.15 6.24 -7.84
C ASN A 104 3.35 5.70 -9.26
N MET A 105 4.58 5.38 -9.58
CA MET A 105 4.97 4.70 -10.81
C MET A 105 5.70 3.41 -10.39
N PRO A 106 4.96 2.29 -10.25
CA PRO A 106 5.49 1.10 -9.60
C PRO A 106 6.48 0.38 -10.51
N SER A 107 7.51 -0.20 -9.91
CA SER A 107 8.50 -1.05 -10.59
C SER A 107 7.95 -2.45 -10.91
N GLY A 108 8.63 -3.18 -11.79
CA GLY A 108 8.29 -4.57 -12.09
C GLY A 108 8.32 -5.47 -10.85
N ASP A 109 9.40 -5.37 -10.06
CA ASP A 109 9.57 -6.11 -8.80
C ASP A 109 8.47 -5.81 -7.78
N HIS A 110 8.04 -4.55 -7.68
CA HIS A 110 6.91 -4.15 -6.85
C HIS A 110 5.64 -4.88 -7.27
N GLU A 111 5.29 -4.81 -8.56
CA GLU A 111 4.11 -5.51 -9.09
C GLU A 111 4.20 -7.02 -8.90
N SER A 112 5.37 -7.59 -9.17
CA SER A 112 5.65 -9.00 -9.03
C SER A 112 5.44 -9.46 -7.59
N ALA A 113 5.94 -8.70 -6.61
CA ALA A 113 5.75 -8.98 -5.19
C ALA A 113 4.26 -8.98 -4.79
N ILE A 114 3.46 -8.03 -5.28
CA ILE A 114 2.00 -8.02 -5.07
C ILE A 114 1.36 -9.30 -5.63
N ARG A 115 1.69 -9.66 -6.87
CA ARG A 115 1.10 -10.82 -7.55
C ARG A 115 1.48 -12.14 -6.89
N TYR A 116 2.71 -12.29 -6.43
CA TYR A 116 3.12 -13.51 -5.75
C TYR A 116 2.57 -13.60 -4.32
N PHE A 117 2.42 -12.47 -3.61
CA PHE A 117 1.68 -12.45 -2.36
C PHE A 117 0.24 -12.95 -2.56
N ASP A 118 -0.45 -12.44 -3.59
CA ASP A 118 -1.81 -12.83 -3.92
C ASP A 118 -1.93 -14.35 -4.21
N LYS A 119 -1.02 -14.90 -5.02
CA LYS A 119 -0.96 -16.34 -5.32
C LYS A 119 -0.74 -17.18 -4.06
N VAL A 120 0.16 -16.76 -3.18
CA VAL A 120 0.44 -17.48 -1.93
C VAL A 120 -0.78 -17.43 -1.01
N LEU A 121 -1.42 -16.28 -0.85
CA LEU A 121 -2.63 -16.14 -0.04
C LEU A 121 -3.76 -17.04 -0.55
N GLN A 122 -4.02 -17.03 -1.87
CA GLN A 122 -5.05 -17.89 -2.47
C GLN A 122 -4.75 -19.37 -2.24
N ARG A 123 -3.50 -19.81 -2.49
CA ARG A 123 -3.09 -21.20 -2.23
C ARG A 123 -3.36 -21.60 -0.79
N LYS A 124 -2.96 -20.78 0.19
CA LYS A 124 -3.15 -21.09 1.62
C LYS A 124 -4.62 -21.14 2.02
N LEU A 125 -5.47 -20.34 1.40
CA LEU A 125 -6.91 -20.43 1.60
C LEU A 125 -7.43 -21.76 1.04
N ASP A 126 -7.02 -22.13 -0.17
CA ASP A 126 -7.46 -23.37 -0.83
C ASP A 126 -6.91 -24.66 -0.19
N GLU A 127 -5.82 -24.56 0.59
CA GLU A 127 -5.34 -25.64 1.46
C GLU A 127 -6.34 -25.98 2.59
N MET A 128 -7.20 -25.04 3.01
CA MET A 128 -8.24 -25.30 4.02
C MET A 128 -9.38 -26.14 3.44
N ARG A 129 -9.84 -25.79 2.23
CA ARG A 129 -10.78 -26.56 1.41
C ARG A 129 -10.74 -26.06 -0.04
N THR A 130 -11.09 -26.93 -0.98
CA THR A 130 -11.21 -26.57 -2.39
C THR A 130 -12.03 -25.30 -2.60
N ASP A 131 -11.50 -24.39 -3.41
CA ASP A 131 -12.08 -23.11 -3.81
C ASP A 131 -12.42 -22.16 -2.63
N PHE A 132 -11.81 -22.35 -1.45
CA PHE A 132 -12.02 -21.46 -0.32
C PHE A 132 -11.54 -20.03 -0.59
N SER A 133 -10.51 -19.87 -1.42
CA SER A 133 -10.02 -18.56 -1.85
C SER A 133 -11.14 -17.72 -2.49
N LEU A 134 -12.17 -18.34 -3.07
CA LEU A 134 -13.34 -17.65 -3.62
C LEU A 134 -14.21 -16.99 -2.55
N GLU A 135 -14.13 -17.39 -1.28
CA GLU A 135 -14.84 -16.72 -0.17
C GLU A 135 -14.22 -15.34 0.18
N VAL A 136 -13.00 -15.10 -0.28
CA VAL A 136 -12.30 -13.81 -0.15
C VAL A 136 -12.40 -13.06 -1.47
N LYS A 137 -12.89 -11.82 -1.41
CA LYS A 137 -12.85 -10.90 -2.54
C LYS A 137 -11.48 -10.20 -2.55
N ALA A 138 -10.68 -10.47 -3.56
CA ALA A 138 -9.55 -9.62 -3.94
C ALA A 138 -10.10 -8.30 -4.53
N CYS A 139 -9.88 -7.20 -3.83
CA CYS A 139 -10.31 -5.86 -4.25
C CYS A 139 -9.22 -5.14 -5.06
N GLY A 140 -7.99 -5.67 -5.09
CA GLY A 140 -6.85 -5.04 -5.77
C GLY A 140 -6.61 -3.62 -5.26
N ALA A 141 -6.18 -2.75 -6.17
CA ALA A 141 -5.95 -1.33 -5.93
C ALA A 141 -7.24 -0.50 -6.09
N SER A 142 -8.34 -0.92 -5.47
CA SER A 142 -9.57 -0.12 -5.45
C SER A 142 -9.45 1.01 -4.43
N ASP A 143 -9.81 2.22 -4.84
CA ASP A 143 -9.80 3.41 -4.00
C ASP A 143 -10.69 3.26 -2.75
N VAL A 144 -10.19 3.77 -1.64
CA VAL A 144 -10.93 3.85 -0.37
C VAL A 144 -10.98 5.30 0.08
N ARG A 145 -12.19 5.80 0.26
CA ARG A 145 -12.44 7.17 0.74
C ARG A 145 -12.42 7.19 2.27
N GLY A 146 -11.45 7.90 2.83
CA GLY A 146 -11.44 8.30 4.24
C GLY A 146 -12.11 9.67 4.45
N THR A 147 -11.92 10.24 5.64
CA THR A 147 -12.50 11.53 6.06
C THR A 147 -11.94 12.69 5.26
N THR A 148 -10.62 12.76 5.10
CA THR A 148 -9.92 13.90 4.47
C THR A 148 -9.24 13.54 3.15
N ARG A 149 -9.07 12.25 2.85
CA ARG A 149 -8.33 11.78 1.69
C ARG A 149 -8.88 10.49 1.10
N ILE A 150 -8.65 10.29 -0.19
CA ILE A 150 -8.89 9.04 -0.89
C ILE A 150 -7.53 8.36 -1.05
N LYS A 151 -7.43 7.09 -0.63
CA LYS A 151 -6.17 6.34 -0.71
C LYS A 151 -6.37 5.05 -1.47
N THR A 152 -5.34 4.66 -2.21
CA THR A 152 -5.34 3.46 -3.04
C THR A 152 -4.31 2.47 -2.49
N PRO A 153 -4.73 1.29 -2.01
CA PRO A 153 -3.78 0.28 -1.54
C PRO A 153 -3.03 -0.33 -2.74
N ASP A 154 -1.88 -0.97 -2.51
CA ASP A 154 -1.28 -1.80 -3.56
C ASP A 154 -2.15 -3.00 -3.91
N THR A 155 -2.67 -3.68 -2.88
CA THR A 155 -3.80 -4.60 -3.04
C THR A 155 -4.54 -4.73 -1.72
N SER A 156 -5.79 -5.18 -1.77
CA SER A 156 -6.62 -5.35 -0.59
C SER A 156 -7.61 -6.49 -0.72
N TYR A 157 -8.08 -6.98 0.42
CA TYR A 157 -8.91 -8.17 0.54
C TYR A 157 -10.01 -7.98 1.57
N ARG A 158 -11.15 -8.62 1.33
CA ARG A 158 -12.27 -8.67 2.30
C ARG A 158 -13.09 -9.94 2.10
N PRO A 159 -13.84 -10.41 3.11
CA PRO A 159 -14.74 -11.52 2.90
C PRO A 159 -15.86 -11.12 1.94
N ARG A 160 -16.34 -12.08 1.15
CA ARG A 160 -17.55 -11.91 0.33
C ARG A 160 -18.78 -11.77 1.21
N LEU A 161 -18.93 -12.69 2.17
CA LEU A 161 -19.95 -12.61 3.20
C LEU A 161 -19.49 -11.67 4.30
N ARG A 162 -20.06 -10.47 4.35
CA ARG A 162 -19.71 -9.45 5.34
C ARG A 162 -20.68 -9.51 6.52
N PRO A 163 -20.21 -9.26 7.76
CA PRO A 163 -21.12 -8.96 8.86
C PRO A 163 -22.03 -7.78 8.50
N ALA A 164 -23.33 -7.89 8.80
CA ALA A 164 -24.33 -6.89 8.41
C ALA A 164 -24.03 -5.49 8.97
N THR A 165 -23.34 -5.41 10.10
CA THR A 165 -22.97 -4.17 10.80
C THR A 165 -21.76 -3.46 10.19
N ARG A 166 -21.18 -3.96 9.11
CA ARG A 166 -19.90 -3.46 8.57
C ARG A 166 -20.03 -2.84 7.17
N SER A 167 -19.40 -1.67 7.00
CA SER A 167 -19.26 -0.99 5.69
C SER A 167 -18.60 -1.88 4.62
N ALA A 168 -18.98 -1.65 3.37
CA ALA A 168 -18.37 -2.28 2.19
C ALA A 168 -17.08 -1.61 1.74
N GLU A 169 -16.84 -0.39 2.22
CA GLU A 169 -15.79 0.51 1.74
C GLU A 169 -14.41 0.07 2.23
N TRP A 170 -14.33 -0.44 3.46
CA TRP A 170 -13.06 -0.82 4.05
C TRP A 170 -12.74 -2.30 3.83
N PRO A 171 -11.54 -2.64 3.30
CA PRO A 171 -11.05 -4.01 3.30
C PRO A 171 -10.78 -4.49 4.74
N SER A 172 -10.64 -5.81 4.93
CA SER A 172 -10.20 -6.37 6.22
C SER A 172 -8.68 -6.55 6.26
N LEU A 173 -8.06 -6.83 5.10
CA LEU A 173 -6.62 -6.95 4.93
C LEU A 173 -6.15 -6.01 3.81
N VAL A 174 -5.08 -5.26 4.07
CA VAL A 174 -4.39 -4.41 3.09
C VAL A 174 -2.94 -4.84 2.96
N LEU A 175 -2.42 -4.84 1.74
CA LEU A 175 -0.99 -4.96 1.43
C LEU A 175 -0.48 -3.60 0.92
N GLU A 176 0.65 -3.15 1.44
CA GLU A 176 1.43 -2.05 0.88
C GLU A 176 2.85 -2.54 0.61
N VAL A 177 3.35 -2.30 -0.60
CA VAL A 177 4.68 -2.69 -1.04
C VAL A 177 5.46 -1.41 -1.30
N GLY A 178 6.67 -1.32 -0.76
CA GLY A 178 7.52 -0.16 -0.95
C GLY A 178 8.91 -0.59 -1.39
N TYR A 179 9.32 -0.22 -2.61
CA TYR A 179 10.70 -0.46 -3.04
C TYR A 179 11.59 0.76 -2.79
N SER A 180 11.18 1.95 -3.25
CA SER A 180 11.88 3.20 -2.93
C SER A 180 11.40 3.81 -1.60
N GLU A 181 10.20 3.47 -1.13
CA GLU A 181 9.62 4.02 0.09
C GLU A 181 10.40 3.68 1.35
N SER A 182 10.49 4.63 2.28
CA SER A 182 11.12 4.38 3.57
C SER A 182 10.25 3.44 4.43
N ALA A 183 10.87 2.71 5.36
CA ALA A 183 10.11 1.93 6.36
C ALA A 183 9.18 2.84 7.20
N SER A 184 9.55 4.11 7.37
CA SER A 184 8.69 5.08 8.05
C SER A 184 7.44 5.44 7.25
N LYS A 185 7.52 5.48 5.92
CA LYS A 185 6.37 5.73 5.04
C LYS A 185 5.37 4.58 5.11
N LEU A 186 5.84 3.35 4.95
CA LEU A 186 5.01 2.14 5.08
C LEU A 186 4.34 2.05 6.45
N ARG A 187 5.04 2.43 7.53
CA ARG A 187 4.43 2.55 8.87
C ARG A 187 3.32 3.60 8.92
N LYS A 188 3.52 4.78 8.31
CA LYS A 188 2.49 5.83 8.25
C LYS A 188 1.27 5.35 7.44
N ASP A 189 1.48 4.65 6.33
CA ASP A 189 0.39 4.09 5.54
C ASP A 189 -0.38 3.03 6.34
N ALA A 190 0.32 2.08 6.98
CA ALA A 190 -0.29 1.08 7.84
C ALA A 190 -1.06 1.71 9.00
N SER A 191 -0.49 2.74 9.63
CA SER A 191 -1.17 3.48 10.70
C SER A 191 -2.46 4.09 10.18
N TRP A 192 -2.44 4.74 9.02
CA TRP A 192 -3.64 5.38 8.47
C TRP A 192 -4.73 4.37 8.15
N TRP A 193 -4.40 3.27 7.46
CA TRP A 193 -5.39 2.23 7.14
C TRP A 193 -6.09 1.71 8.40
N LEU A 194 -5.34 1.51 9.48
CA LEU A 194 -5.89 1.03 10.75
C LEU A 194 -6.72 2.11 11.46
N THR A 195 -6.22 3.35 11.57
CA THR A 195 -6.90 4.41 12.34
C THR A 195 -8.08 5.02 11.60
N GLU A 196 -7.94 5.30 10.31
CA GLU A 196 -8.97 5.95 9.50
C GLU A 196 -10.20 5.05 9.34
N SER A 197 -9.97 3.76 9.19
CA SER A 197 -11.05 2.78 9.04
C SER A 197 -11.84 2.50 10.32
N GLN A 198 -11.41 3.05 11.46
CA GLN A 198 -12.01 2.84 12.79
C GLN A 198 -12.21 1.34 13.11
N GLY A 199 -11.20 0.52 12.76
CA GLY A 199 -11.24 -0.93 12.93
C GLY A 199 -11.88 -1.69 11.76
N GLY A 200 -12.25 -1.01 10.67
CA GLY A 200 -12.58 -1.65 9.40
C GLY A 200 -11.39 -2.50 8.90
N VAL A 201 -10.22 -1.91 8.72
CA VAL A 201 -9.02 -2.69 8.43
C VAL A 201 -8.59 -3.41 9.71
N ARG A 202 -8.42 -4.73 9.64
CA ARG A 202 -7.96 -5.56 10.76
C ARG A 202 -6.46 -5.82 10.71
N VAL A 203 -5.91 -5.93 9.50
CA VAL A 203 -4.51 -6.23 9.25
C VAL A 203 -4.00 -5.37 8.11
N VAL A 204 -2.82 -4.79 8.29
CA VAL A 204 -2.02 -4.25 7.18
C VAL A 204 -0.71 -5.00 7.12
N ILE A 205 -0.35 -5.53 5.96
CA ILE A 205 0.94 -6.15 5.70
C ILE A 205 1.78 -5.18 4.86
N THR A 206 3.00 -4.92 5.28
CA THR A 206 3.95 -4.08 4.55
C THR A 206 5.12 -4.92 4.05
N LEU A 207 5.44 -4.82 2.76
CA LEU A 207 6.64 -5.44 2.16
C LEU A 207 7.61 -4.35 1.76
N LYS A 208 8.70 -4.22 2.52
CA LYS A 208 9.81 -3.32 2.17
C LYS A 208 10.83 -4.09 1.33
N LEU A 209 10.91 -3.77 0.05
CA LEU A 209 11.90 -4.33 -0.87
C LEU A 209 13.22 -3.55 -0.77
N PHE A 210 14.34 -4.25 -0.91
CA PHE A 210 15.69 -3.70 -0.95
C PHE A 210 16.47 -4.26 -2.13
N ARG A 211 17.38 -3.45 -2.70
CA ARG A 211 18.17 -3.78 -3.91
C ARG A 211 18.99 -5.08 -3.80
N ASN A 212 19.32 -5.51 -2.58
CA ASN A 212 20.11 -6.71 -2.33
C ASN A 212 19.26 -7.97 -2.13
N HIS A 213 18.10 -8.07 -2.80
CA HIS A 213 17.17 -9.21 -2.70
C HIS A 213 16.78 -9.50 -1.24
N ARG A 214 16.71 -8.46 -0.43
CA ARG A 214 16.20 -8.50 0.92
C ARG A 214 14.79 -7.95 0.91
N VAL A 215 13.90 -8.60 1.63
CA VAL A 215 12.53 -8.13 1.84
C VAL A 215 12.21 -8.20 3.32
N HIS A 216 11.71 -7.09 3.86
CA HIS A 216 11.22 -7.03 5.23
C HIS A 216 9.70 -6.98 5.22
N PHE A 217 9.08 -7.97 5.86
CA PHE A 217 7.66 -8.10 6.07
C PHE A 217 7.32 -7.56 7.45
N GLY A 218 6.31 -6.70 7.52
CA GLY A 218 5.72 -6.23 8.77
C GLY A 218 4.22 -6.47 8.76
N MET A 219 3.67 -7.00 9.86
CA MET A 219 2.22 -7.08 10.07
C MET A 219 1.82 -6.08 11.13
N TRP A 220 0.89 -5.19 10.77
CA TRP A 220 0.40 -4.11 11.61
C TRP A 220 -1.06 -4.33 11.99
N GLN A 221 -1.36 -4.21 13.27
CA GLN A 221 -2.69 -4.39 13.83
C GLN A 221 -2.89 -3.47 15.04
N PHE A 222 -4.14 -3.33 15.48
CA PHE A 222 -4.40 -2.86 16.84
C PHE A 222 -4.08 -3.95 17.85
N ARG A 223 -3.42 -3.59 18.94
CA ARG A 223 -3.22 -4.51 20.06
C ARG A 223 -4.54 -4.76 20.80
N ASP A 224 -4.95 -6.02 20.90
CA ASP A 224 -6.14 -6.44 21.64
C ASP A 224 -6.10 -5.94 23.10
N GLY A 225 -7.23 -5.45 23.61
CA GLY A 225 -7.40 -5.08 25.02
C GLY A 225 -6.84 -3.72 25.46
N ALA A 226 -6.32 -2.89 24.54
CA ALA A 226 -5.87 -1.55 24.88
C ALA A 226 -7.05 -0.56 24.99
N ALA A 227 -7.08 0.24 26.07
CA ALA A 227 -8.10 1.28 26.27
C ALA A 227 -8.07 2.38 25.18
N ARG A 228 -6.91 2.56 24.54
CA ARG A 228 -6.72 3.41 23.36
C ARG A 228 -5.89 2.61 22.34
N PRO A 229 -6.53 1.79 21.50
CA PRO A 229 -5.80 0.93 20.59
C PRO A 229 -4.97 1.77 19.63
N ARG A 230 -3.66 1.47 19.55
CA ARG A 230 -2.74 2.09 18.60
C ARG A 230 -2.24 1.03 17.61
N PRO A 231 -2.01 1.40 16.34
CA PRO A 231 -1.33 0.53 15.40
C PRO A 231 0.04 0.12 15.94
N VAL A 232 0.31 -1.17 15.97
CA VAL A 232 1.62 -1.73 16.34
C VAL A 232 2.00 -2.82 15.35
N MET A 233 3.30 -2.99 15.13
CA MET A 233 3.81 -4.13 14.38
C MET A 233 3.78 -5.35 15.29
N THR A 234 2.90 -6.31 15.01
CA THR A 234 2.69 -7.51 15.83
C THR A 234 3.55 -8.68 15.40
N GLN A 235 3.92 -8.74 14.12
CA GLN A 235 4.82 -9.74 13.56
C GLN A 235 5.76 -9.08 12.56
N GLU A 236 6.97 -9.63 12.46
CA GLU A 236 7.95 -9.26 11.45
C GLU A 236 8.69 -10.49 10.94
N ALA A 237 9.05 -10.45 9.66
CA ALA A 237 9.93 -11.44 9.06
C ALA A 237 10.87 -10.74 8.06
N THR A 238 12.08 -11.25 7.91
CA THR A 238 13.00 -10.78 6.89
C THR A 238 13.45 -11.96 6.05
N VAL A 239 13.31 -11.85 4.74
CA VAL A 239 13.91 -12.75 3.78
C VAL A 239 15.19 -12.11 3.25
N THR A 240 16.28 -12.86 3.24
CA THR A 240 17.56 -12.43 2.66
C THR A 240 18.06 -13.48 1.68
N LYS A 241 18.68 -13.04 0.58
CA LYS A 241 19.47 -13.88 -0.31
C LYS A 241 20.93 -13.87 0.14
N ARG A 242 21.50 -15.04 0.40
CA ARG A 242 22.96 -15.22 0.53
C ARG A 242 23.40 -16.15 -0.58
N THR A 243 24.34 -15.68 -1.40
CA THR A 243 24.74 -16.29 -2.68
C THR A 243 23.51 -16.60 -3.55
N SER A 244 22.97 -17.80 -3.47
CA SER A 244 21.81 -18.29 -4.24
C SER A 244 20.71 -18.92 -3.38
N VAL A 245 20.82 -18.82 -2.05
CA VAL A 245 19.86 -19.39 -1.11
C VAL A 245 19.09 -18.26 -0.42
N TYR A 246 17.77 -18.34 -0.50
CA TYR A 246 16.87 -17.47 0.25
C TYR A 246 16.65 -18.08 1.64
N SER A 247 16.56 -17.23 2.66
CA SER A 247 16.23 -17.65 4.01
C SER A 247 15.31 -16.63 4.67
N ALA A 248 14.17 -17.09 5.17
CA ALA A 248 13.24 -16.30 5.99
C ALA A 248 13.60 -16.42 7.47
N SER A 249 13.56 -15.29 8.20
CA SER A 249 13.86 -15.25 9.65
C SER A 249 12.73 -15.81 10.52
N ALA A 250 11.48 -15.75 10.06
CA ALA A 250 10.28 -16.21 10.75
C ALA A 250 9.14 -16.45 9.74
N PRO A 251 8.13 -17.29 10.08
CA PRO A 251 6.86 -17.32 9.35
C PRO A 251 5.99 -16.10 9.69
N MET A 252 4.91 -15.89 8.93
CA MET A 252 3.89 -14.88 9.20
C MET A 252 2.52 -15.55 9.30
N VAL A 253 1.70 -15.15 10.26
CA VAL A 253 0.37 -15.77 10.51
C VAL A 253 -0.72 -14.71 10.44
N ILE A 254 -1.61 -14.81 9.45
CA ILE A 254 -2.81 -13.98 9.37
C ILE A 254 -3.94 -14.73 10.06
N ARG A 255 -4.47 -14.19 11.16
CA ARG A 255 -5.58 -14.85 11.86
C ARG A 255 -6.79 -14.95 10.94
N PHE A 256 -7.43 -16.11 10.90
CA PHE A 256 -8.62 -16.37 10.09
C PHE A 256 -9.69 -15.30 10.32
N GLN A 257 -9.97 -15.02 11.59
CA GLN A 257 -10.98 -14.06 12.01
C GLN A 257 -10.68 -12.62 11.62
N ASP A 258 -9.41 -12.26 11.42
CA ASP A 258 -9.04 -10.92 10.99
C ASP A 258 -9.31 -10.72 9.49
N LEU A 259 -9.06 -11.76 8.69
CA LEU A 259 -9.36 -11.72 7.25
C LEU A 259 -10.84 -11.92 6.97
N LEU A 260 -11.48 -12.95 7.53
CA LEU A 260 -12.85 -13.36 7.23
C LEU A 260 -13.92 -12.70 8.12
N LEU A 261 -13.51 -11.98 9.19
CA LEU A 261 -14.39 -11.24 10.09
C LEU A 261 -15.43 -12.11 10.83
N ARG A 262 -15.10 -13.40 11.02
CA ARG A 262 -15.86 -14.37 11.80
C ARG A 262 -14.92 -15.44 12.36
N PRO A 263 -15.29 -16.13 13.46
CA PRO A 263 -14.52 -17.28 13.91
C PRO A 263 -14.52 -18.41 12.85
N PRO A 264 -13.50 -19.28 12.87
CA PRO A 264 -13.49 -20.49 12.04
C PRO A 264 -14.62 -21.44 12.45
N ALA A 265 -15.22 -22.12 11.49
CA ALA A 265 -16.38 -23.00 11.69
C ALA A 265 -16.01 -24.46 12.05
N GLY A 266 -14.72 -24.80 12.20
CA GLY A 266 -14.25 -26.13 12.61
C GLY A 266 -14.17 -27.18 11.50
N ASN A 267 -14.26 -26.78 10.23
CA ASN A 267 -14.27 -27.61 9.03
C ASN A 267 -12.97 -27.52 8.21
N GLY A 268 -11.82 -27.44 8.90
CA GLY A 268 -10.51 -27.20 8.26
C GLY A 268 -10.14 -25.72 8.15
N GLU A 269 -11.07 -24.80 8.42
CA GLU A 269 -10.77 -23.38 8.57
C GLU A 269 -9.81 -23.13 9.74
N CYS A 270 -8.69 -22.47 9.45
CA CYS A 270 -7.61 -22.20 10.40
C CYS A 270 -6.92 -20.87 10.07
N ASP A 271 -5.99 -20.44 10.92
CA ASP A 271 -5.19 -19.27 10.63
C ASP A 271 -4.31 -19.51 9.38
N ILE A 272 -4.14 -18.47 8.56
CA ILE A 272 -3.37 -18.53 7.34
C ILE A 272 -1.89 -18.40 7.71
N VAL A 273 -1.16 -19.52 7.67
CA VAL A 273 0.29 -19.56 7.94
C VAL A 273 1.05 -19.41 6.63
N LEU A 274 1.76 -18.29 6.47
CA LEU A 274 2.81 -18.12 5.47
C LEU A 274 4.11 -18.62 6.10
N ASP A 275 4.49 -19.85 5.80
CA ASP A 275 5.69 -20.46 6.34
C ASP A 275 6.98 -19.87 5.72
N ARG A 276 8.13 -20.33 6.19
CA ARG A 276 9.43 -19.82 5.71
C ARG A 276 9.61 -20.08 4.22
N ASP A 277 9.24 -21.26 3.75
CA ASP A 277 9.36 -21.66 2.35
C ASP A 277 8.44 -20.82 1.46
N ASP A 278 7.24 -20.47 1.93
CA ASP A 278 6.31 -19.58 1.23
C ASP A 278 6.92 -18.19 1.03
N LEU A 279 7.47 -17.60 2.10
CA LEU A 279 8.08 -16.28 2.05
C LEU A 279 9.35 -16.29 1.18
N GLU A 280 10.17 -17.33 1.27
CA GLU A 280 11.36 -17.50 0.44
C GLU A 280 10.99 -17.64 -1.05
N LYS A 281 10.01 -18.48 -1.38
CA LYS A 281 9.52 -18.64 -2.76
C LYS A 281 8.90 -17.36 -3.30
N LEU A 282 8.10 -16.65 -2.50
CA LEU A 282 7.51 -15.37 -2.87
C LEU A 282 8.61 -14.38 -3.27
N VAL A 283 9.61 -14.18 -2.40
CA VAL A 283 10.67 -13.21 -2.64
C VAL A 283 11.58 -13.63 -3.79
N LYS A 284 11.89 -14.92 -3.91
CA LYS A 284 12.64 -15.46 -5.02
C LYS A 284 11.95 -15.15 -6.35
N LEU A 285 10.68 -15.53 -6.48
CA LEU A 285 9.93 -15.34 -7.73
C LEU A 285 9.59 -13.87 -8.02
N ALA A 286 9.50 -13.04 -6.98
CA ALA A 286 9.23 -11.63 -7.14
C ALA A 286 10.43 -10.83 -7.66
N LEU A 287 11.66 -11.24 -7.30
CA LEU A 287 12.89 -10.46 -7.52
C LEU A 287 13.92 -11.17 -8.42
N GLU A 288 13.64 -12.39 -8.89
CA GLU A 288 14.44 -13.07 -9.91
C GLU A 288 13.67 -13.06 -11.23
N ASP A 289 14.41 -12.74 -12.31
CA ASP A 289 13.94 -12.83 -13.68
C ASP A 289 13.94 -14.26 -14.23
#